data_AF-A0A932EEV6-F1
#
_entry.id   AF-A0A932EEV6-F1
#
_cell.length_a   1.000
_cell.length_b   1.000
_cell.length_c   1.000
_cell.angle_alpha   90.00
_cell.angle_beta   90.00
_cell.angle_gamma   90.00
#
_symmetry.space_group_name_H-M   'P 1'
#
loop_
_entity.id
_entity.type
_entity.pdbx_description
1 polymer ?
#
loop_
_entity_poly.entity_id
_entity_poly.type
_entity_poly.pdbx_seq_one_letter_code
_entity_poly.pdbx_strand_id
1 'polypeptide(L)'
;MFKLLGTLSLIFALVLFPPAVLAVVSNNAVSGDATYPIKRLLEDVIYTVASINPVSKAWFAAARSDRRFKEVTTLLANGKSAKDSLQELVTQTEVAAQQIQQIQDPVKKQEAIKNLASSIQNYNQGLQQVSGESAGNTTASIPIAVVQNPTFPESTVVPIPVVTPSVPARLPSQAQPSSKPVIAQVPKSTPFPATPLPTKYASPTPAVPPVVSTPARPEDNQIGQAIVQLEQISQQLQLQSIIESEKDNKKTKINKESTKQDWKNSNEKKEDTKESKKEDNDKNFKGKKD
;
A
#
# COMPACT_ATOMS: atom_id res chain seq x y z
N MET A 1 -34.94 -23.66 1.43
CA MET A 1 -33.83 -22.82 0.95
C MET A 1 -33.09 -22.08 2.07
N PHE A 2 -33.78 -21.43 3.03
CA PHE A 2 -33.13 -20.71 4.14
C PHE A 2 -32.12 -21.51 4.98
N LYS A 3 -32.39 -22.80 5.24
CA LYS A 3 -31.44 -23.67 5.96
C LYS A 3 -30.11 -23.84 5.21
N LEU A 4 -30.14 -23.88 3.88
CA LEU A 4 -28.97 -24.09 3.05
C LEU A 4 -28.09 -22.84 2.97
N LEU A 5 -28.71 -21.64 2.89
CA LEU A 5 -28.00 -20.37 3.03
C LEU A 5 -27.37 -20.20 4.42
N GLY A 6 -28.07 -20.59 5.49
CA GLY A 6 -27.56 -20.52 6.86
C GLY A 6 -26.32 -21.38 7.05
N THR A 7 -26.34 -22.62 6.56
CA THR A 7 -25.18 -23.50 6.61
C THR A 7 -24.02 -22.97 5.77
N LEU A 8 -24.29 -22.44 4.57
CA LEU A 8 -23.25 -21.86 3.71
C LEU A 8 -22.59 -20.64 4.37
N SER A 9 -23.38 -19.75 4.97
CA SER A 9 -22.89 -18.58 5.69
C SER A 9 -22.08 -18.96 6.93
N LEU A 10 -22.49 -19.99 7.68
CA LEU A 10 -21.73 -20.50 8.82
C LEU A 10 -20.38 -21.08 8.36
N ILE A 11 -20.37 -21.86 7.28
CA ILE A 11 -19.13 -22.41 6.71
C ILE A 11 -18.22 -21.26 6.26
N PHE A 12 -18.76 -20.27 5.55
CA PHE A 12 -17.99 -19.09 5.14
C PHE A 12 -17.43 -18.33 6.34
N ALA A 13 -18.23 -18.09 7.38
CA ALA A 13 -17.78 -17.43 8.59
C ALA A 13 -16.68 -18.24 9.29
N LEU A 14 -16.83 -19.55 9.42
CA LEU A 14 -15.87 -20.41 10.11
C LEU A 14 -14.55 -20.55 9.32
N VAL A 15 -14.62 -20.48 7.99
CA VAL A 15 -13.43 -20.51 7.11
C VAL A 15 -12.75 -19.14 7.02
N LEU A 16 -13.51 -18.03 6.98
CA LEU A 16 -12.95 -16.67 6.82
C LEU A 16 -12.60 -15.98 8.15
N PHE A 17 -13.25 -16.33 9.25
CA PHE A 17 -13.04 -15.67 10.55
C PHE A 17 -11.63 -15.91 11.11
N PRO A 18 -11.07 -17.14 11.13
CA PRO A 18 -9.73 -17.34 11.64
C PRO A 18 -8.67 -16.54 10.86
N PRO A 19 -8.62 -16.56 9.50
CA PRO A 19 -7.71 -15.71 8.74
C PRO A 19 -7.90 -14.22 9.00
N ALA A 20 -9.14 -13.74 9.14
CA ALA A 20 -9.42 -12.33 9.39
C ALA A 20 -8.90 -11.86 10.76
N VAL A 21 -9.16 -12.63 11.81
CA VAL A 21 -8.66 -12.32 13.16
C VAL A 21 -7.12 -12.41 13.19
N LEU A 22 -6.55 -13.41 12.52
CA LEU A 22 -5.09 -13.56 12.41
C LEU A 22 -4.44 -12.39 11.65
N ALA A 23 -5.08 -11.87 10.61
CA ALA A 23 -4.58 -10.70 9.88
C ALA A 23 -4.53 -9.44 10.76
N VAL A 24 -5.53 -9.23 11.62
CA VAL A 24 -5.54 -8.09 12.56
C VAL A 24 -4.42 -8.21 13.58
N VAL A 25 -4.18 -9.41 14.13
CA VAL A 25 -3.11 -9.64 15.10
C VAL A 25 -1.71 -9.62 14.45
N SER A 26 -1.62 -9.96 13.16
CA SER A 26 -0.37 -9.97 12.40
C SER A 26 0.16 -8.56 12.09
N ASN A 27 -0.71 -7.55 12.05
CA ASN A 27 -0.36 -6.20 11.58
C ASN A 27 0.69 -5.46 12.44
N ASN A 28 1.03 -5.98 13.63
CA ASN A 28 2.06 -5.45 14.53
C ASN A 28 3.25 -6.43 14.73
N ALA A 29 3.56 -7.29 13.75
CA ALA A 29 4.74 -8.16 13.83
C ALA A 29 6.04 -7.32 13.76
N VAL A 30 6.80 -7.28 14.84
CA VAL A 30 8.18 -6.75 14.84
C VAL A 30 9.13 -7.90 15.14
N SER A 31 10.29 -7.92 14.49
CA SER A 31 11.35 -8.88 14.80
C SER A 31 11.69 -8.85 16.29
N GLY A 32 11.53 -9.99 16.96
CA GLY A 32 11.67 -10.17 18.41
C GLY A 32 10.39 -10.59 19.15
N ASP A 33 9.24 -10.58 18.48
CA ASP A 33 8.01 -11.19 18.99
C ASP A 33 8.09 -12.73 18.90
N ALA A 34 7.70 -13.46 19.95
CA ALA A 34 7.65 -14.92 19.95
C ALA A 34 6.74 -15.48 18.86
N THR A 35 5.73 -14.71 18.43
CA THR A 35 4.78 -15.10 17.37
C THR A 35 5.22 -14.69 15.97
N TYR A 36 6.37 -14.01 15.83
CA TYR A 36 6.89 -13.54 14.56
C TYR A 36 6.96 -14.61 13.44
N PRO A 37 7.50 -15.84 13.67
CA PRO A 37 7.53 -16.86 12.62
C PRO A 37 6.15 -17.33 12.18
N ILE A 38 5.19 -17.39 13.11
CA ILE A 38 3.79 -17.76 12.80
C ILE A 38 3.15 -16.67 11.94
N LYS A 39 3.37 -15.39 12.28
CA LYS A 39 2.88 -14.25 11.50
C LYS A 39 3.44 -14.25 10.08
N ARG A 40 4.74 -14.57 9.90
CA ARG A 40 5.35 -14.72 8.57
C ARG A 40 4.71 -15.84 7.75
N LEU A 41 4.53 -17.02 8.35
CA LEU A 41 3.92 -18.16 7.66
C LEU A 41 2.49 -17.86 7.20
N LEU A 42 1.72 -17.16 8.03
CA LEU A 42 0.37 -16.73 7.68
C LEU A 42 0.36 -15.69 6.55
N GLU A 43 1.33 -14.77 6.53
CA GLU A 43 1.50 -13.81 5.43
C GLU A 43 1.60 -14.55 4.10
N ASP A 44 2.49 -15.56 4.02
CA ASP A 44 2.73 -16.33 2.79
C ASP A 44 1.48 -17.07 2.29
N VAL A 45 0.69 -17.64 3.21
CA VAL A 45 -0.57 -18.31 2.87
C VAL A 45 -1.60 -17.30 2.36
N ILE A 46 -1.78 -16.17 3.05
CA ILE A 46 -2.70 -15.12 2.62
C ILE A 46 -2.30 -14.60 1.24
N TYR A 47 -1.01 -14.37 1.00
CA TYR A 47 -0.53 -13.95 -0.31
C TYR A 47 -0.83 -14.98 -1.40
N THR A 48 -0.59 -16.26 -1.14
CA THR A 48 -0.85 -17.31 -2.11
C THR A 48 -2.33 -17.35 -2.52
N VAL A 49 -3.24 -17.13 -1.57
CA VAL A 49 -4.68 -17.22 -1.81
C VAL A 49 -5.27 -15.91 -2.36
N ALA A 50 -4.83 -14.75 -1.86
CA ALA A 50 -5.39 -13.44 -2.21
C ALA A 50 -4.91 -12.89 -3.56
N SER A 51 -3.87 -13.49 -4.15
CA SER A 51 -3.17 -12.92 -5.29
C SER A 51 -3.47 -13.62 -6.63
N ILE A 52 -4.74 -13.91 -6.91
CA ILE A 52 -5.12 -14.59 -8.17
C ILE A 52 -4.87 -13.67 -9.39
N ASN A 53 -5.08 -12.36 -9.23
CA ASN A 53 -4.90 -11.37 -10.29
C ASN A 53 -3.48 -10.76 -10.26
N PRO A 54 -2.79 -10.58 -11.41
CA PRO A 54 -1.48 -9.91 -11.48
C PRO A 54 -1.44 -8.53 -10.80
N VAL A 55 -2.52 -7.74 -10.90
CA VAL A 55 -2.61 -6.43 -10.24
C VAL A 55 -2.57 -6.59 -8.72
N SER A 56 -3.36 -7.54 -8.19
CA SER A 56 -3.37 -7.85 -6.76
C SER A 56 -2.03 -8.43 -6.30
N LYS A 57 -1.38 -9.31 -7.08
CA LYS A 57 -0.03 -9.83 -6.80
C LYS A 57 0.98 -8.70 -6.62
N ALA A 58 1.02 -7.78 -7.59
CA ALA A 58 1.90 -6.63 -7.55
C ALA A 58 1.63 -5.74 -6.34
N TRP A 59 0.35 -5.44 -6.07
CA TRP A 59 -0.05 -4.62 -4.92
C TRP A 59 0.37 -5.24 -3.59
N PHE A 60 0.10 -6.53 -3.41
CA PHE A 60 0.48 -7.26 -2.20
C PHE A 60 2.00 -7.38 -2.03
N ALA A 61 2.74 -7.61 -3.12
CA ALA A 61 4.20 -7.64 -3.08
C ALA A 61 4.79 -6.28 -2.70
N ALA A 62 4.24 -5.18 -3.21
CA ALA A 62 4.64 -3.83 -2.80
C ALA A 62 4.31 -3.56 -1.32
N ALA A 63 3.11 -3.93 -0.87
CA ALA A 63 2.73 -3.79 0.54
C ALA A 63 3.65 -4.58 1.48
N ARG A 64 4.21 -5.71 1.02
CA ARG A 64 5.18 -6.51 1.77
C ARG A 64 6.53 -5.79 1.91
N SER A 65 7.00 -5.12 0.85
CA SER A 65 8.22 -4.31 0.96
C SER A 65 8.02 -3.13 1.92
N ASP A 66 6.84 -2.49 1.92
CA ASP A 66 6.54 -1.39 2.88
C ASP A 66 6.62 -1.90 4.33
N ARG A 67 6.13 -3.11 4.61
CA ARG A 67 6.24 -3.74 5.93
C ARG A 67 7.68 -4.05 6.32
N ARG A 68 8.47 -4.59 5.40
CA ARG A 68 9.90 -4.87 5.64
C ARG A 68 10.67 -3.58 5.90
N PHE A 69 10.34 -2.50 5.21
CA PHE A 69 10.92 -1.20 5.49
C PHE A 69 10.61 -0.72 6.92
N LYS A 70 9.35 -0.80 7.36
CA LYS A 70 8.97 -0.46 8.75
C LYS A 70 9.71 -1.29 9.79
N GLU A 71 9.92 -2.57 9.49
CA GLU A 71 10.70 -3.46 10.34
C GLU A 71 12.17 -3.02 10.41
N VAL A 72 12.80 -2.72 9.27
CA VAL A 72 14.17 -2.20 9.21
C VAL A 72 14.31 -0.91 10.02
N THR A 73 13.45 0.08 9.80
CA THR A 73 13.53 1.35 10.52
C THR A 73 13.34 1.15 12.02
N THR A 74 12.44 0.24 12.42
CA THR A 74 12.20 -0.08 13.84
C THR A 74 13.41 -0.79 14.47
N LEU A 75 14.05 -1.73 13.77
CA LEU A 75 15.23 -2.43 14.26
C LEU A 75 16.41 -1.47 14.40
N LEU A 76 16.66 -0.66 13.37
CA LEU A 76 17.75 0.32 13.37
C LEU A 76 17.57 1.36 14.48
N ALA A 77 16.37 1.92 14.64
CA ALA A 77 16.04 2.88 15.71
C ALA A 77 16.20 2.29 17.12
N ASN A 78 16.00 0.98 17.27
CA ASN A 78 16.20 0.28 18.54
C ASN A 78 17.65 -0.19 18.76
N GLY A 79 18.60 0.17 17.88
CA GLY A 79 19.99 -0.28 17.99
C GLY A 79 20.18 -1.77 17.73
N LYS A 80 19.21 -2.44 17.10
CA LYS A 80 19.24 -3.88 16.77
C LYS A 80 19.70 -4.11 15.33
N SER A 81 20.39 -5.22 15.10
CA SER A 81 20.82 -5.61 13.74
C SER A 81 19.62 -5.73 12.80
N ALA A 82 19.65 -4.98 11.71
CA ALA A 82 18.63 -5.00 10.67
C ALA A 82 19.08 -5.71 9.38
N LYS A 83 20.20 -6.44 9.41
CA LYS A 83 20.80 -7.10 8.23
C LYS A 83 19.81 -7.92 7.42
N ASP A 84 19.14 -8.88 8.06
CA ASP A 84 18.24 -9.80 7.36
C ASP A 84 17.00 -9.06 6.82
N SER A 85 16.46 -8.12 7.61
CA SER A 85 15.33 -7.28 7.19
C SER A 85 15.68 -6.34 6.04
N LEU A 86 16.91 -5.82 5.97
CA LEU A 86 17.41 -5.01 4.86
C LEU A 86 17.51 -5.84 3.58
N GLN A 87 18.10 -7.03 3.67
CA GLN A 87 18.17 -7.94 2.52
C GLN A 87 16.76 -8.29 2.02
N GLU A 88 15.86 -8.62 2.94
CA GLU A 88 14.48 -8.92 2.57
C GLU A 88 13.73 -7.72 2.00
N LEU A 89 13.98 -6.50 2.48
CA LEU A 89 13.40 -5.29 1.90
C LEU A 89 13.76 -5.20 0.41
N VAL A 90 15.03 -5.37 0.06
CA VAL A 90 15.47 -5.35 -1.34
C VAL A 90 14.81 -6.49 -2.11
N THR A 91 14.89 -7.72 -1.62
CA THR A 91 14.31 -8.89 -2.30
C THR A 91 12.82 -8.74 -2.55
N GLN A 92 12.05 -8.27 -1.56
CA GLN A 92 10.60 -8.09 -1.72
C GLN A 92 10.27 -6.93 -2.66
N THR A 93 11.09 -5.88 -2.68
CA THR A 93 10.94 -4.77 -3.64
C THR A 93 11.21 -5.24 -5.06
N GLU A 94 12.22 -6.08 -5.26
CA GLU A 94 12.52 -6.69 -6.56
C GLU A 94 11.38 -7.61 -7.02
N VAL A 95 10.87 -8.46 -6.13
CA VAL A 95 9.69 -9.30 -6.42
C VAL A 95 8.49 -8.43 -6.80
N ALA A 96 8.24 -7.33 -6.09
CA ALA A 96 7.18 -6.39 -6.44
C ALA A 96 7.36 -5.82 -7.85
N ALA A 97 8.58 -5.39 -8.20
CA ALA A 97 8.90 -4.90 -9.53
C ALA A 97 8.66 -5.97 -10.63
N GLN A 98 9.03 -7.22 -10.37
CA GLN A 98 8.77 -8.34 -11.27
C GLN A 98 7.27 -8.64 -11.42
N GLN A 99 6.47 -8.58 -10.34
CA GLN A 99 5.02 -8.78 -10.41
C GLN A 99 4.32 -7.66 -11.18
N ILE A 100 4.78 -6.41 -11.06
CA ILE A 100 4.27 -5.27 -11.82
C ILE A 100 4.44 -5.48 -13.33
N GLN A 101 5.54 -6.09 -13.76
CA GLN A 101 5.78 -6.40 -15.18
C GLN A 101 4.71 -7.32 -15.77
N GLN A 102 4.14 -8.20 -14.94
CA GLN A 102 3.10 -9.16 -15.35
C GLN A 102 1.71 -8.52 -15.49
N ILE A 103 1.52 -7.25 -15.10
CA ILE A 103 0.26 -6.54 -15.30
C ILE A 103 0.05 -6.28 -16.81
N GLN A 104 -1.08 -6.70 -17.34
CA GLN A 104 -1.39 -6.54 -18.78
C GLN A 104 -1.98 -5.17 -19.12
N ASP A 105 -2.75 -4.59 -18.20
CA ASP A 105 -3.35 -3.27 -18.37
C ASP A 105 -2.27 -2.18 -18.22
N PRO A 106 -2.00 -1.37 -19.27
CA PRO A 106 -0.92 -0.38 -19.25
C PRO A 106 -1.18 0.74 -18.23
N VAL A 107 -2.44 1.13 -18.03
CA VAL A 107 -2.82 2.17 -17.07
C VAL A 107 -2.56 1.68 -15.65
N LYS A 108 -2.99 0.44 -15.34
CA LYS A 108 -2.74 -0.16 -14.03
C LYS A 108 -1.27 -0.49 -13.78
N LYS A 109 -0.54 -0.89 -14.81
CA LYS A 109 0.91 -1.08 -14.73
C LYS A 109 1.60 0.25 -14.40
N GLN A 110 1.27 1.34 -15.10
CA GLN A 110 1.87 2.65 -14.85
C GLN A 110 1.54 3.19 -13.45
N GLU A 111 0.30 3.00 -13.00
CA GLU A 111 -0.13 3.32 -11.63
C GLU A 111 0.72 2.55 -10.60
N ALA A 112 0.89 1.24 -10.78
CA ALA A 112 1.68 0.41 -9.88
C ALA A 112 3.18 0.77 -9.89
N ILE A 113 3.75 1.07 -11.07
CA ILE A 113 5.14 1.56 -11.21
C ILE A 113 5.32 2.85 -10.41
N LYS A 114 4.41 3.83 -10.58
CA LYS A 114 4.49 5.12 -9.87
C LYS A 114 4.43 4.94 -8.36
N ASN A 115 3.51 4.09 -7.89
CA ASN A 115 3.36 3.83 -6.45
C ASN A 115 4.61 3.15 -5.87
N LEU A 116 5.15 2.13 -6.53
CA LEU A 116 6.37 1.46 -6.06
C LEU A 116 7.59 2.38 -6.09
N ALA A 117 7.76 3.19 -7.13
CA ALA A 117 8.85 4.17 -7.22
C ALA A 117 8.77 5.21 -6.08
N SER A 118 7.55 5.67 -5.74
CA SER A 118 7.33 6.56 -4.60
C SER A 118 7.67 5.89 -3.27
N SER A 119 7.29 4.62 -3.07
CA SER A 119 7.67 3.86 -1.88
C SER A 119 9.19 3.70 -1.78
N ILE A 120 9.87 3.36 -2.88
CA ILE A 120 11.34 3.26 -2.91
C ILE A 120 12.01 4.57 -2.50
N GLN A 121 11.51 5.71 -2.99
CA GLN A 121 12.01 7.02 -2.58
C GLN A 121 11.85 7.23 -1.07
N ASN A 122 10.70 6.87 -0.51
CA ASN A 122 10.46 6.92 0.94
C ASN A 122 11.41 5.99 1.71
N TYR A 123 11.69 4.80 1.17
CA TYR A 123 12.63 3.86 1.77
C TYR A 123 14.03 4.45 1.83
N ASN A 124 14.52 4.98 0.71
CA ASN A 124 15.84 5.60 0.61
C ASN A 124 15.97 6.78 1.59
N GLN A 125 14.95 7.64 1.67
CA GLN A 125 14.94 8.77 2.60
C GLN A 125 14.97 8.31 4.06
N GLY A 126 14.13 7.34 4.45
CA GLY A 126 14.13 6.87 5.83
C GLY A 126 15.39 6.10 6.22
N LEU A 127 15.96 5.31 5.30
CA LEU A 127 17.24 4.64 5.53
C LEU A 127 18.39 5.64 5.73
N GLN A 128 18.40 6.74 4.97
CA GLN A 128 19.38 7.83 5.13
C GLN A 128 19.20 8.59 6.45
N GLN A 129 17.96 8.82 6.88
CA GLN A 129 17.69 9.49 8.16
C GLN A 129 18.23 8.67 9.34
N VAL A 130 17.94 7.36 9.34
CA VAL A 130 18.34 6.49 10.45
C VAL A 130 19.85 6.22 10.47
N SER A 131 20.50 6.18 9.30
CA SER A 131 21.97 6.09 9.24
C SER A 131 22.65 7.42 9.61
N GLY A 132 22.04 8.57 9.28
CA GLY A 132 22.54 9.90 9.63
C GLY A 132 22.41 10.25 11.11
N GLU A 133 21.29 9.91 11.75
CA GLU A 133 21.09 10.13 13.20
C GLU A 133 22.08 9.34 14.06
N SER A 134 22.56 8.19 13.57
CA SER A 134 23.56 7.38 14.28
C SER A 134 24.95 8.04 14.33
N ALA A 135 25.24 9.00 13.42
CA ALA A 135 26.53 9.66 13.34
C ALA A 135 26.65 10.94 14.19
N GLY A 136 25.55 11.45 14.76
CA GLY A 136 25.62 12.65 15.61
C GLY A 136 24.28 13.11 16.16
N ASN A 137 23.79 12.48 17.23
CA ASN A 137 23.24 13.15 18.42
C ASN A 137 22.55 12.15 19.37
N THR A 138 23.20 11.87 20.49
CA THR A 138 22.50 11.61 21.74
C THR A 138 21.79 12.90 22.15
N THR A 139 20.51 12.82 22.50
CA THR A 139 19.68 13.85 23.17
C THR A 139 18.82 14.75 22.27
N ALA A 140 17.78 14.19 21.65
CA ALA A 140 16.45 14.78 21.70
C ALA A 140 15.43 13.71 21.32
N SER A 141 14.53 13.38 22.25
CA SER A 141 13.34 12.62 21.96
C SER A 141 12.50 13.44 20.98
N ILE A 142 12.62 13.16 19.69
CA ILE A 142 11.65 13.64 18.70
C ILE A 142 10.52 12.62 18.73
N PRO A 143 9.29 12.99 19.13
CA PRO A 143 8.17 12.11 18.92
C PRO A 143 8.10 11.86 17.42
N ILE A 144 8.26 10.60 17.01
CA ILE A 144 7.88 10.16 15.68
C ILE A 144 6.40 10.50 15.59
N ALA A 145 6.08 11.64 15.00
CA ALA A 145 4.77 11.90 14.47
C ALA A 145 4.58 10.77 13.48
N VAL A 146 3.81 9.76 13.89
CA VAL A 146 3.25 8.75 13.01
C VAL A 146 2.68 9.54 11.86
N VAL A 147 3.41 9.58 10.74
CA VAL A 147 2.89 10.10 9.49
C VAL A 147 1.68 9.24 9.27
N GLN A 148 0.51 9.82 9.52
CA GLN A 148 -0.75 9.19 9.24
C GLN A 148 -0.64 8.81 7.78
N ASN A 149 -0.49 7.50 7.58
CA ASN A 149 -0.72 6.82 6.32
C ASN A 149 -1.88 7.56 5.64
N PRO A 150 -1.81 7.92 4.34
CA PRO A 150 -2.97 8.51 3.69
C PRO A 150 -4.16 7.63 4.06
N THR A 151 -5.10 8.22 4.80
CA THR A 151 -6.34 7.58 5.19
C THR A 151 -6.93 7.12 3.86
N PHE A 152 -6.80 5.83 3.58
CA PHE A 152 -7.62 5.19 2.58
C PHE A 152 -9.04 5.65 2.90
N PRO A 153 -9.88 6.04 1.93
CA PRO A 153 -11.28 6.12 2.20
C PRO A 153 -11.65 4.78 2.80
N GLU A 154 -11.93 4.79 4.11
CA GLU A 154 -12.63 3.72 4.78
C GLU A 154 -13.75 3.42 3.81
N SER A 155 -13.70 2.24 3.18
CA SER A 155 -14.87 1.75 2.48
C SER A 155 -15.91 1.75 3.59
N THR A 156 -16.72 2.80 3.59
CA THR A 156 -17.90 2.92 4.41
C THR A 156 -18.71 1.76 3.88
N VAL A 157 -18.52 0.60 4.51
CA VAL A 157 -19.43 -0.50 4.43
C VAL A 157 -20.67 0.13 5.02
N VAL A 158 -21.49 0.70 4.13
CA VAL A 158 -22.84 1.12 4.43
C VAL A 158 -23.39 -0.09 5.17
N PRO A 159 -23.71 0.04 6.48
CA PRO A 159 -24.22 -1.09 7.21
C PRO A 159 -25.46 -1.53 6.45
N ILE A 160 -25.36 -2.68 5.79
CA ILE A 160 -26.51 -3.33 5.20
C ILE A 160 -27.46 -3.49 6.38
N PRO A 161 -28.66 -2.87 6.36
CA PRO A 161 -29.58 -2.97 7.47
C PRO A 161 -29.81 -4.45 7.71
N VAL A 162 -29.37 -4.91 8.88
CA VAL A 162 -29.63 -6.27 9.36
C VAL A 162 -31.14 -6.36 9.49
N VAL A 163 -31.77 -6.96 8.48
CA VAL A 163 -33.19 -7.30 8.50
C VAL A 163 -33.36 -8.30 9.64
N THR A 164 -33.77 -7.77 10.79
CA THR A 164 -34.04 -8.55 11.98
C THR A 164 -35.27 -9.39 11.67
N PRO A 165 -35.22 -10.73 11.72
CA PRO A 165 -36.43 -11.52 11.56
C PRO A 165 -37.35 -11.24 12.75
N SER A 166 -38.46 -10.56 12.49
CA SER A 166 -39.55 -10.34 13.42
C SER A 166 -40.07 -11.68 13.95
N VAL A 167 -39.69 -12.01 15.18
CA VAL A 167 -40.33 -13.07 15.97
C VAL A 167 -41.65 -12.51 16.51
N PRO A 168 -42.79 -13.19 16.29
CA PRO A 168 -44.06 -12.72 16.82
C PRO A 168 -44.12 -12.88 18.35
N ALA A 169 -44.49 -11.77 18.97
CA ALA A 169 -44.83 -11.50 20.36
C ALA A 169 -45.37 -12.67 21.21
N ARG A 170 -44.76 -12.85 22.39
CA ARG A 170 -45.47 -13.21 23.63
C ARG A 170 -44.91 -12.39 24.81
N LEU A 171 -45.76 -11.55 25.38
CA LEU A 171 -45.70 -10.97 26.72
C LEU A 171 -46.55 -11.84 27.68
N PRO A 172 -46.53 -11.67 29.02
CA PRO A 172 -45.84 -10.62 29.80
C PRO A 172 -45.06 -11.11 31.05
N SER A 173 -44.35 -10.14 31.66
CA SER A 173 -44.14 -9.95 33.10
C SER A 173 -43.08 -10.78 33.84
N GLN A 174 -41.97 -10.13 34.24
CA GLN A 174 -41.72 -9.81 35.66
C GLN A 174 -40.36 -9.11 35.89
N ALA A 175 -40.42 -8.12 36.79
CA ALA A 175 -39.39 -7.65 37.72
C ALA A 175 -38.08 -7.00 37.19
N GLN A 176 -38.08 -5.66 37.30
CA GLN A 176 -36.91 -4.83 37.62
C GLN A 176 -36.09 -5.43 38.77
N PRO A 177 -34.76 -5.24 38.75
CA PRO A 177 -34.23 -4.28 39.71
C PRO A 177 -33.28 -3.24 39.10
N SER A 178 -33.44 -2.04 39.65
CA SER A 178 -32.57 -0.88 39.57
C SER A 178 -31.23 -1.13 40.27
N SER A 179 -30.11 -0.77 39.63
CA SER A 179 -28.91 -0.33 40.33
C SER A 179 -27.99 0.50 39.41
N LYS A 180 -28.12 1.83 39.49
CA LYS A 180 -27.01 2.79 39.34
C LYS A 180 -26.19 2.80 40.66
N PRO A 181 -25.08 3.56 40.77
CA PRO A 181 -23.80 3.51 40.05
C PRO A 181 -22.63 3.25 41.04
N VAL A 182 -21.45 2.82 40.59
CA VAL A 182 -20.24 2.82 41.45
C VAL A 182 -19.20 3.73 40.84
N ILE A 183 -19.05 4.91 41.46
CA ILE A 183 -17.88 5.77 41.39
C ILE A 183 -16.92 5.29 42.46
N ALA A 184 -15.72 4.88 42.05
CA ALA A 184 -14.54 4.72 42.91
C ALA A 184 -13.29 4.77 42.03
N GLN A 185 -12.14 5.33 42.38
CA GLN A 185 -11.72 6.24 43.45
C GLN A 185 -10.41 6.86 42.94
N VAL A 186 -10.17 8.14 43.26
CA VAL A 186 -8.95 8.89 42.94
C VAL A 186 -7.82 8.45 43.89
N PRO A 187 -6.63 8.02 43.43
CA PRO A 187 -5.50 7.84 44.32
C PRO A 187 -4.81 9.18 44.64
N LYS A 188 -5.20 9.71 45.81
CA LYS A 188 -4.38 10.28 46.88
C LYS A 188 -2.95 10.70 46.51
N SER A 189 -2.76 12.02 46.37
CA SER A 189 -1.46 12.70 46.37
C SER A 189 -0.82 12.64 47.76
N THR A 190 0.36 12.03 47.84
CA THR A 190 1.23 12.02 49.01
C THR A 190 2.05 13.33 49.05
N PRO A 191 2.01 14.12 50.14
CA PRO A 191 2.91 15.25 50.29
C PRO A 191 4.33 14.77 50.66
N PHE A 192 5.32 15.17 49.87
CA PHE A 192 6.74 15.02 50.20
C PHE A 192 7.18 16.11 51.20
N PRO A 193 8.05 15.78 52.17
CA PRO A 193 8.62 16.76 53.10
C PRO A 193 9.63 17.68 52.40
N ALA A 194 9.55 18.96 52.75
CA ALA A 194 10.52 19.98 52.38
C ALA A 194 11.82 19.82 53.18
N THR A 195 12.95 19.84 52.48
CA THR A 195 14.32 19.95 53.05
C THR A 195 15.16 20.86 52.12
N PRO A 196 16.29 21.42 52.58
CA PRO A 196 16.48 22.85 52.79
C PRO A 196 17.34 23.53 51.70
N LEU A 197 17.44 24.86 51.87
CA LEU A 197 18.23 25.86 51.13
C LEU A 197 19.53 25.36 50.44
N PRO A 198 19.80 25.77 49.20
CA PRO A 198 21.07 25.51 48.54
C PRO A 198 22.17 26.48 49.02
N THR A 199 23.24 25.90 49.57
CA THR A 199 24.54 26.54 49.75
C THR A 199 25.12 26.90 48.38
N LYS A 200 25.49 28.16 48.17
CA LYS A 200 26.24 28.64 47.00
C LYS A 200 27.59 27.93 46.93
N TYR A 201 27.73 26.98 46.01
CA TYR A 201 29.01 26.44 45.59
C TYR A 201 29.43 27.07 44.26
N ALA A 202 30.71 27.44 44.19
CA ALA A 202 31.35 28.09 43.07
C ALA A 202 31.22 27.28 41.78
N SER A 203 30.99 27.98 40.68
CA SER A 203 30.83 27.44 39.33
C SER A 203 32.12 26.75 38.86
N PRO A 204 32.14 25.43 38.64
CA PRO A 204 33.22 24.80 37.90
C PRO A 204 33.07 25.13 36.42
N THR A 205 34.17 25.55 35.79
CA THR A 205 34.28 25.73 34.34
C THR A 205 33.81 24.46 33.62
N PRO A 206 32.95 24.54 32.58
CA PRO A 206 32.49 23.36 31.87
C PRO A 206 33.69 22.70 31.17
N ALA A 207 34.12 21.55 31.69
CA ALA A 207 35.02 20.68 30.95
C ALA A 207 34.23 20.13 29.75
N VAL A 208 34.63 20.53 28.54
CA VAL A 208 34.10 19.98 27.30
C VAL A 208 34.34 18.47 27.35
N PRO A 209 33.30 17.62 27.36
CA PRO A 209 33.50 16.18 27.39
C PRO A 209 34.26 15.76 26.11
N PRO A 210 35.20 14.80 26.21
CA PRO A 210 35.87 14.28 25.03
C PRO A 210 34.82 13.71 24.08
N VAL A 211 34.86 14.15 22.83
CA VAL A 211 34.03 13.61 21.74
C VAL A 211 34.46 12.15 21.55
N VAL A 212 33.70 11.23 22.13
CA VAL A 212 33.90 9.80 21.91
C VAL A 212 33.38 9.49 20.51
N SER A 213 34.31 9.34 19.56
CA SER A 213 34.00 8.81 18.23
C SER A 213 33.36 7.45 18.39
N THR A 214 32.05 7.36 18.15
CA THR A 214 31.33 6.09 18.23
C THR A 214 31.79 5.25 17.03
N PRO A 215 32.24 4.00 17.24
CA PRO A 215 32.68 3.15 16.13
C PRO A 215 31.55 2.95 15.13
N ALA A 216 31.87 3.10 13.84
CA ALA A 216 30.92 2.93 12.74
C ALA A 216 30.22 1.57 12.84
N ARG A 217 28.90 1.57 12.63
CA ARG A 217 28.11 0.35 12.80
C ARG A 217 28.35 -0.54 11.57
N PRO A 218 28.52 -1.87 11.72
CA PRO A 218 28.71 -2.78 10.58
C PRO A 218 27.55 -2.74 9.57
N GLU A 219 26.40 -2.22 10.00
CA GLU A 219 25.16 -2.11 9.24
C GLU A 219 25.16 -0.92 8.26
N ASP A 220 26.00 0.10 8.49
CA ASP A 220 26.03 1.31 7.65
C ASP A 220 26.42 0.97 6.20
N ASN A 221 27.36 0.03 6.03
CA ASN A 221 27.74 -0.49 4.71
C ASN A 221 26.59 -1.24 4.02
N GLN A 222 25.76 -1.95 4.78
CA GLN A 222 24.63 -2.71 4.23
C GLN A 222 23.48 -1.80 3.85
N ILE A 223 23.23 -0.76 4.65
CA ILE A 223 22.27 0.30 4.32
C ILE A 223 22.68 0.97 3.00
N GLY A 224 23.96 1.30 2.83
CA GLY A 224 24.49 1.86 1.57
C GLY A 224 24.25 0.94 0.36
N GLN A 225 24.52 -0.36 0.50
CA GLN A 225 24.25 -1.34 -0.57
C GLN A 225 22.76 -1.46 -0.89
N ALA A 226 21.91 -1.52 0.14
CA ALA A 226 20.46 -1.61 -0.04
C ALA A 226 19.92 -0.37 -0.78
N ILE A 227 20.37 0.83 -0.43
CA ILE A 227 19.99 2.07 -1.13
C ILE A 227 20.37 2.01 -2.61
N VAL A 228 21.58 1.56 -2.94
CA VAL A 228 22.03 1.43 -4.34
C VAL A 228 21.16 0.43 -5.11
N GLN A 229 20.82 -0.72 -4.50
CA GLN A 229 19.96 -1.72 -5.12
C GLN A 229 18.52 -1.23 -5.32
N LEU A 230 17.95 -0.56 -4.32
CA LEU A 230 16.63 0.05 -4.41
C LEU A 230 16.58 1.11 -5.51
N GLU A 231 17.63 1.93 -5.64
CA GLU A 231 17.77 2.92 -6.72
C GLU A 231 17.85 2.25 -8.10
N GLN A 232 18.60 1.17 -8.24
CA GLN A 232 18.64 0.39 -9.49
C GLN A 232 17.26 -0.16 -9.87
N ILE A 233 16.49 -0.67 -8.91
CA ILE A 233 15.11 -1.15 -9.15
C ILE A 233 14.21 0.01 -9.61
N SER A 234 14.32 1.18 -8.96
CA SER A 234 13.57 2.39 -9.34
C SER A 234 13.87 2.82 -10.78
N GLN A 235 15.15 2.86 -11.17
CA GLN A 235 15.57 3.20 -12.54
C GLN A 235 15.03 2.21 -13.58
N GLN A 236 15.08 0.90 -13.28
CA GLN A 236 14.52 -0.12 -14.17
C GLN A 236 13.00 0.08 -14.37
N LEU A 237 12.26 0.38 -13.31
CA LEU A 237 10.82 0.65 -13.39
C LEU A 237 10.52 1.91 -14.22
N GLN A 238 11.31 2.97 -14.07
CA GLN A 238 11.17 4.19 -14.87
C GLN A 238 11.40 3.90 -16.36
N LEU A 239 12.47 3.17 -16.71
CA LEU A 239 12.73 2.78 -18.10
C LEU A 239 11.57 1.98 -18.70
N GLN A 240 10.99 1.06 -17.91
CA GLN A 240 9.81 0.31 -18.35
C GLN A 240 8.60 1.20 -18.60
N SER A 241 8.37 2.20 -17.74
CA SER A 241 7.27 3.15 -17.94
C SER A 241 7.42 3.95 -19.24
N ILE A 242 8.65 4.34 -19.60
CA ILE A 242 8.95 5.05 -20.84
C ILE A 242 8.66 4.14 -22.04
N ILE A 243 9.23 2.92 -22.04
CA ILE A 243 9.04 1.95 -23.12
C ILE A 243 7.56 1.65 -23.37
N GLU A 244 6.76 1.50 -22.32
CA GLU A 244 5.34 1.20 -22.47
C GLU A 244 4.57 2.42 -23.02
N SER A 245 4.89 3.63 -22.56
CA SER A 245 4.28 4.86 -23.09
C SER A 245 4.60 5.09 -24.59
N GLU A 246 5.79 4.70 -25.04
CA GLU A 246 6.17 4.77 -26.46
C GLU A 246 5.40 3.78 -27.32
N LYS A 247 5.17 2.55 -26.83
CA LYS A 247 4.36 1.55 -27.54
C LYS A 247 2.92 2.02 -27.75
N ASP A 248 2.30 2.60 -26.72
CA ASP A 248 0.93 3.10 -26.79
C ASP A 248 0.80 4.29 -27.76
N ASN A 249 1.78 5.19 -27.75
CA ASN A 249 1.87 6.29 -28.70
C ASN A 249 2.02 5.79 -30.15
N LYS A 250 2.87 4.78 -30.38
CA LYS A 250 3.05 4.19 -31.72
C LYS A 250 1.78 3.50 -32.22
N LYS A 251 1.09 2.74 -31.36
CA LYS A 251 -0.17 2.06 -31.69
C LYS A 251 -1.27 3.06 -32.04
N THR A 252 -1.34 4.17 -31.30
CA THR A 252 -2.29 5.25 -31.56
C THR A 252 -2.02 5.97 -32.89
N LYS A 253 -0.75 6.20 -33.23
CA LYS A 253 -0.37 6.78 -34.53
C LYS A 253 -0.77 5.86 -35.69
N ILE A 254 -0.48 4.57 -35.60
CA ILE A 254 -0.82 3.58 -36.65
C ILE A 254 -2.34 3.54 -36.88
N ASN A 255 -3.15 3.51 -35.82
CA ASN A 255 -4.60 3.46 -35.95
C ASN A 255 -5.19 4.75 -36.57
N LYS A 256 -4.60 5.92 -36.26
CA LYS A 256 -5.00 7.18 -36.89
C LYS A 256 -4.63 7.22 -38.37
N GLU A 257 -3.46 6.69 -38.75
CA GLU A 257 -3.03 6.60 -40.15
C GLU A 257 -3.93 5.66 -40.95
N SER A 258 -4.24 4.46 -40.42
CA SER A 258 -5.15 3.50 -41.09
C SER A 258 -6.57 4.05 -41.24
N THR A 259 -7.11 4.69 -40.20
CA THR A 259 -8.45 5.30 -40.27
C THR A 259 -8.50 6.44 -41.30
N LYS A 260 -7.43 7.23 -41.43
CA LYS A 260 -7.34 8.27 -42.47
C LYS A 260 -7.29 7.67 -43.87
N GLN A 261 -6.56 6.58 -44.06
CA GLN A 261 -6.44 5.91 -45.36
C GLN A 261 -7.77 5.26 -45.78
N ASP A 262 -8.48 4.60 -44.85
CA ASP A 262 -9.81 4.03 -45.11
C ASP A 262 -10.84 5.13 -45.41
N TRP A 263 -10.79 6.26 -44.70
CA TRP A 263 -11.66 7.41 -44.98
C TRP A 263 -11.40 8.00 -46.37
N LYS A 264 -10.13 8.13 -46.77
CA LYS A 264 -9.73 8.63 -48.09
C LYS A 264 -10.24 7.70 -49.21
N ASN A 265 -10.03 6.39 -49.07
CA ASN A 265 -10.51 5.39 -50.03
C ASN A 265 -12.05 5.34 -50.12
N SER A 266 -12.75 5.56 -49.00
CA SER A 266 -14.23 5.56 -48.97
C SER A 266 -14.83 6.78 -49.68
N ASN A 267 -14.17 7.94 -49.65
CA ASN A 267 -14.63 9.13 -50.36
C ASN A 267 -14.37 9.04 -51.87
N GLU A 268 -13.22 8.51 -52.29
CA GLU A 268 -12.89 8.34 -53.71
C GLU A 268 -13.91 7.40 -54.41
N LYS A 269 -14.27 6.28 -53.76
CA LYS A 269 -15.30 5.36 -54.28
C LYS A 269 -16.70 5.96 -54.37
N LYS A 270 -17.01 7.01 -53.58
CA LYS A 270 -18.32 7.69 -53.63
C LYS A 270 -18.41 8.73 -54.75
N GLU A 271 -17.29 9.26 -55.24
CA GLU A 271 -17.30 10.17 -56.39
C GLU A 271 -17.53 9.39 -57.70
N ASP A 272 -16.84 8.26 -57.89
CA ASP A 272 -17.04 7.40 -59.08
C ASP A 272 -18.48 6.88 -59.20
N THR A 273 -19.13 6.58 -58.06
CA THR A 273 -20.52 6.08 -58.05
C THR A 273 -21.55 7.19 -58.35
N LYS A 274 -21.21 8.47 -58.11
CA LYS A 274 -22.09 9.60 -58.46
C LYS A 274 -22.03 9.97 -59.93
N GLU A 275 -20.90 9.72 -60.60
CA GLU A 275 -20.74 10.00 -62.03
C GLU A 275 -21.49 8.96 -62.88
N SER A 276 -21.42 7.67 -62.53
CA SER A 276 -22.19 6.61 -63.18
C SER A 276 -23.71 6.79 -63.09
N LYS A 277 -24.24 7.37 -62.00
CA LYS A 277 -25.70 7.61 -61.86
C LYS A 277 -26.25 8.80 -62.65
N LYS A 278 -25.39 9.66 -63.22
CA LYS A 278 -25.84 10.74 -64.11
C LYS A 278 -26.06 10.28 -65.54
N GLU A 279 -25.34 9.26 -66.01
CA GLU A 279 -25.47 8.77 -67.40
C GLU A 279 -26.73 7.92 -67.64
N ASP A 280 -27.24 7.21 -66.64
CA ASP A 280 -28.44 6.37 -66.82
C ASP A 280 -29.77 7.15 -66.77
N ASN A 281 -29.78 8.36 -66.23
CA ASN A 281 -31.00 9.19 -66.21
C ASN A 281 -31.26 9.94 -67.52
N ASP A 282 -30.27 10.09 -68.40
CA ASP A 282 -30.44 10.80 -69.68
C ASP A 282 -31.00 9.90 -70.80
N LYS A 283 -30.99 8.57 -70.62
CA LYS A 283 -31.51 7.62 -71.61
C LYS A 283 -33.01 7.33 -71.48
N ASN A 284 -33.65 7.73 -70.38
CA ASN A 284 -35.06 7.38 -70.12
C ASN A 284 -36.08 8.49 -70.49
N PHE A 285 -35.64 9.61 -71.05
CA PHE A 285 -36.54 10.73 -71.42
C PHE A 285 -36.91 10.78 -72.92
N LYS A 286 -36.45 9.84 -73.76
CA LYS A 286 -36.66 9.88 -75.22
C LYS A 286 -37.75 8.94 -75.77
N GLY A 287 -38.50 8.24 -74.93
CA GLY A 287 -39.53 7.27 -75.35
C GLY A 287 -40.94 7.65 -74.95
N LYS A 288 -41.47 8.81 -75.37
CA LYS A 288 -42.91 9.14 -75.27
C LYS A 288 -43.31 10.27 -76.20
N LYS A 289 -43.26 10.03 -77.51
CA LYS A 289 -44.12 10.70 -78.48
C LYS A 289 -44.52 9.71 -79.56
N ASP A 290 -45.84 9.55 -79.64
CA ASP A 290 -46.68 9.10 -80.74
C ASP A 290 -46.62 7.63 -81.18
#